data_AF-A0A914YF80-F1
#
_entry.id   AF-A0A914YF80-F1
#
_cell.length_a   1.000
_cell.length_b   1.000
_cell.length_c   1.000
_cell.angle_alpha   90.00
_cell.angle_beta   90.00
_cell.angle_gamma   90.00
#
_symmetry.space_group_name_H-M   'P 1'
#
loop_
_entity.id
_entity.type
_entity.pdbx_description
1 polymer ?
#
loop_
_entity_poly.entity_id
_entity_poly.type
_entity_poly.pdbx_seq_one_letter_code
_entity_poly.pdbx_strand_id
1 'polypeptide(L)'
;MLMQWEKEGHKRLLDLAGVTRNVLNNAVGAFIGTVIEQHGDKANLLCDKDPLALKMMIRLSEIFPQAKFILMLRDGRASVHSMIVRKVPVSGFDRNDKEVLD
;
A
#
# COMPACT_ATOMS: atom_id res chain seq x y z
N MET A 1 11.35 0.06 1.05
CA MET A 1 11.14 -0.88 -0.07
C MET A 1 11.06 -0.04 -1.34
N LEU A 2 11.96 -0.26 -2.29
CA LEU A 2 11.94 0.47 -3.57
C LEU A 2 10.84 -0.12 -4.46
N MET A 3 10.14 0.75 -5.20
CA MET A 3 9.23 0.28 -6.24
C MET A 3 10.03 -0.40 -7.35
N GLN A 4 9.39 -1.29 -8.13
CA GLN A 4 10.07 -2.08 -9.17
C GLN A 4 10.86 -1.23 -10.17
N TRP A 5 10.33 -0.05 -10.52
CA TRP A 5 10.93 0.92 -11.44
C TRP A 5 12.07 1.76 -10.82
N GLU A 6 12.23 1.74 -9.49
CA GLU A 6 13.33 2.45 -8.81
C GLU A 6 14.61 1.59 -8.71
N LYS A 7 14.55 0.32 -9.13
CA LYS A 7 15.73 -0.54 -9.27
C LYS A 7 16.64 0.00 -10.38
N GLU A 8 17.95 -0.07 -10.19
CA GLU A 8 18.96 0.64 -11.00
C GLU A 8 18.78 0.52 -12.52
N GLY A 9 18.51 -0.68 -13.04
CA GLY A 9 18.32 -0.90 -14.47
C GLY A 9 17.09 -0.17 -15.04
N HIS A 10 15.95 -0.23 -14.34
CA HIS A 10 14.74 0.47 -14.77
C HIS A 10 14.85 1.97 -14.57
N LYS A 11 15.45 2.40 -13.45
CA LYS A 11 15.62 3.81 -13.14
C LYS A 11 16.40 4.54 -14.24
N ARG A 12 17.52 3.97 -14.69
CA ARG A 12 18.32 4.54 -15.77
C ARG A 12 17.52 4.71 -17.07
N LEU A 13 16.75 3.70 -17.45
CA LEU A 13 15.92 3.75 -18.66
C LEU A 13 14.83 4.83 -18.55
N LEU A 14 14.19 4.94 -17.38
CA LEU A 14 13.15 5.93 -17.12
C LEU A 14 13.72 7.35 -17.14
N ASP A 15 14.88 7.56 -16.51
CA ASP A 15 15.56 8.86 -16.52
C ASP A 15 15.94 9.27 -17.96
N LEU A 16 16.45 8.34 -18.78
CA LEU A 16 16.73 8.60 -20.21
C LEU A 16 15.48 8.89 -21.04
N ALA A 17 14.34 8.32 -20.68
CA ALA A 17 13.05 8.57 -21.32
C ALA A 17 12.35 9.83 -20.80
N GLY A 18 12.96 10.58 -19.87
CA GLY A 18 12.35 11.75 -19.24
C GLY A 18 11.25 11.39 -18.22
N VAL A 19 11.04 10.11 -17.93
CA VAL A 19 10.11 9.61 -16.90
C VAL A 19 10.80 9.66 -15.53
N THR A 20 11.13 10.88 -15.13
CA THR A 20 11.86 11.14 -13.89
C THR A 20 11.03 10.76 -12.65
N ARG A 21 11.69 10.68 -11.49
CA ARG A 21 11.01 10.45 -10.21
C ARG A 21 9.87 11.43 -9.96
N ASN A 22 10.03 12.71 -10.30
CA ASN A 22 8.97 13.71 -10.12
C ASN A 22 7.77 13.45 -11.05
N VAL A 23 8.01 13.04 -12.30
CA VAL A 23 6.94 12.67 -13.23
C VAL A 23 6.14 11.49 -12.66
N LEU A 24 6.82 10.47 -12.14
CA LEU A 24 6.17 9.34 -11.48
C LEU A 24 5.43 9.73 -10.21
N ASN A 25 6.00 10.59 -9.35
CA ASN A 25 5.32 11.09 -8.14
C ASN A 25 4.00 11.77 -8.51
N ASN A 26 4.04 12.66 -9.49
CA ASN A 26 2.87 13.44 -9.90
C ASN A 26 1.81 12.53 -10.50
N ALA A 27 2.19 11.61 -11.37
CA ALA A 27 1.26 10.67 -12.00
C ALA A 27 0.60 9.73 -10.98
N VAL A 28 1.41 9.09 -10.12
CA VAL A 28 0.92 8.17 -9.09
C VAL A 28 0.10 8.91 -8.03
N GLY A 29 0.52 10.10 -7.61
CA GLY A 29 -0.20 10.94 -6.65
C GLY A 29 -1.55 11.39 -7.19
N ALA A 30 -1.63 11.83 -8.44
CA ALA A 30 -2.89 12.19 -9.08
C ALA A 30 -3.83 10.99 -9.18
N PHE A 31 -3.31 9.81 -9.55
CA PHE A 31 -4.09 8.58 -9.63
C PHE A 31 -4.67 8.20 -8.25
N ILE A 32 -3.82 8.08 -7.23
CA ILE A 32 -4.26 7.73 -5.86
C ILE A 32 -5.23 8.78 -5.32
N GLY A 33 -4.92 10.06 -5.47
CA GLY A 33 -5.76 11.16 -4.98
C GLY A 33 -7.15 11.14 -5.60
N THR A 34 -7.24 10.89 -6.91
CA THR A 34 -8.53 10.79 -7.60
C THR A 34 -9.35 9.61 -7.09
N VAL A 35 -8.72 8.44 -6.87
CA VAL A 35 -9.41 7.28 -6.28
C VAL A 35 -9.93 7.63 -4.88
N ILE A 36 -9.09 8.19 -4.01
CA ILE A 36 -9.46 8.56 -2.64
C ILE A 36 -10.62 9.56 -2.63
N GLU A 37 -10.58 10.58 -3.49
CA GLU A 37 -11.60 11.62 -3.55
C GLU A 37 -12.95 11.12 -4.10
N GLN A 38 -12.93 10.19 -5.06
CA GLN A 38 -14.12 9.82 -5.82
C GLN A 38 -14.81 8.52 -5.37
N HIS A 39 -14.14 7.67 -4.58
CA HIS A 39 -14.71 6.37 -4.19
C HIS A 39 -15.70 6.44 -3.00
N GLY A 40 -15.91 7.61 -2.41
CA GLY A 40 -16.77 7.81 -1.23
C GLY A 40 -17.37 9.21 -1.12
N ASP A 41 -17.96 9.49 0.03
CA ASP A 41 -18.58 10.79 0.31
C ASP A 41 -17.53 11.90 0.49
N LYS A 42 -17.91 13.13 0.13
CA LYS A 42 -17.05 14.30 0.33
C LYS A 42 -16.83 14.56 1.82
N ALA A 43 -15.59 14.80 2.20
CA ALA A 43 -15.20 15.15 3.57
C ALA A 43 -14.11 16.22 3.58
N ASN A 44 -14.05 17.00 4.66
CA ASN A 44 -12.98 17.98 4.88
C ASN A 44 -11.60 17.32 5.07
N LEU A 45 -11.59 16.07 5.55
CA LEU A 45 -10.41 15.25 5.73
C LEU A 45 -10.66 13.92 5.04
N LEU A 46 -9.94 13.69 3.94
CA LEU A 46 -9.99 12.42 3.23
C LEU A 46 -9.17 11.36 3.95
N CYS A 47 -9.60 10.10 3.85
CA CYS A 47 -8.88 8.95 4.39
C CYS A 47 -8.90 7.78 3.41
N ASP A 48 -7.94 6.88 3.58
CA ASP A 48 -7.88 5.61 2.87
C ASP A 48 -7.52 4.49 3.85
N LYS A 49 -8.12 3.31 3.65
CA LYS A 49 -7.84 2.12 4.46
C LYS A 49 -7.63 0.93 3.55
N ASP A 50 -6.39 0.82 3.06
CA ASP A 50 -5.87 -0.39 2.45
C ASP A 50 -4.78 -1.04 3.31
N PRO A 51 -5.01 -2.24 3.89
CA PRO A 51 -4.09 -2.83 4.88
C PRO A 51 -2.63 -2.94 4.43
N LEU A 52 -2.41 -3.20 3.14
CA LEU A 52 -1.07 -3.39 2.57
C LEU A 52 -0.45 -2.11 1.99
N ALA A 53 -1.18 -0.99 1.93
CA ALA A 53 -0.64 0.29 1.43
C ALA A 53 0.53 0.78 2.30
N LEU A 54 0.51 0.48 3.60
CA LEU A 54 1.58 0.79 4.55
C LEU A 54 2.92 0.09 4.22
N LYS A 55 2.94 -0.95 3.38
CA LYS A 55 4.20 -1.50 2.83
C LYS A 55 4.98 -0.45 2.02
N MET A 56 4.28 0.54 1.47
CA MET A 56 4.82 1.66 0.71
C MET A 56 4.77 2.98 1.49
N MET A 57 4.64 2.95 2.82
CA MET A 57 4.47 4.14 3.67
C MET A 57 5.51 5.24 3.40
N ILE A 58 6.79 4.87 3.27
CA ILE A 58 7.86 5.84 2.95
C ILE A 58 7.57 6.52 1.61
N ARG A 59 7.16 5.74 0.60
CA ARG A 59 6.87 6.28 -0.73
C ARG A 59 5.63 7.16 -0.75
N LEU A 60 4.59 6.77 -0.01
CA LEU A 60 3.38 7.56 0.15
C LEU A 60 3.67 8.88 0.88
N SER A 61 4.59 8.90 1.85
CA SER A 61 4.99 10.15 2.53
C SER A 61 5.74 11.12 1.62
N GLU A 62 6.44 10.61 0.58
CA GLU A 62 7.05 11.47 -0.43
C GLU A 62 6.02 12.04 -1.42
N ILE A 63 4.98 11.27 -1.74
CA ILE A 63 3.93 11.68 -2.70
C ILE A 63 2.90 12.60 -2.03
N PHE A 64 2.55 12.33 -0.76
CA PHE A 64 1.62 13.10 0.05
C PHE A 64 2.31 13.59 1.34
N PRO A 65 3.09 14.68 1.28
CA PRO A 65 3.92 15.12 2.42
C PRO A 65 3.13 15.50 3.67
N GLN A 66 1.84 15.82 3.54
CA GLN A 66 0.95 16.18 4.64
C GLN A 66 0.10 15.00 5.15
N ALA A 67 0.21 13.81 4.54
CA ALA A 67 -0.53 12.64 4.97
C ALA A 67 -0.03 12.12 6.32
N LYS A 68 -0.93 11.53 7.09
CA LYS A 68 -0.64 10.85 8.37
C LYS A 68 -0.95 9.37 8.22
N PHE A 69 -0.16 8.54 8.88
CA PHE A 69 -0.24 7.08 8.76
C PHE A 69 -0.60 6.45 10.11
N ILE A 70 -1.56 5.52 10.10
CA ILE A 70 -1.95 4.75 11.28
C ILE A 70 -1.62 3.29 11.02
N LEU A 71 -0.54 2.79 11.65
CA LEU A 71 -0.17 1.38 11.58
C LEU A 71 -0.93 0.61 12.66
N MET A 72 -1.90 -0.19 12.24
CA MET A 72 -2.64 -1.06 13.13
C MET A 72 -1.76 -2.24 13.57
N LEU A 73 -1.50 -2.35 14.87
CA LEU A 73 -0.79 -3.48 15.47
C LEU A 73 -1.77 -4.37 16.22
N ARG A 74 -1.66 -5.67 15.97
CA ARG A 74 -2.42 -6.72 16.66
C ARG A 74 -1.52 -7.93 16.84
N ASP A 75 -1.73 -8.71 17.89
CA ASP A 75 -1.05 -10.00 18.07
C ASP A 75 -1.13 -10.83 16.78
N GLY A 76 0.01 -11.34 16.33
CA GLY A 76 0.13 -12.15 15.12
C GLY A 76 -0.75 -13.41 15.20
N ARG A 77 -0.81 -14.06 16.35
CA ARG A 77 -1.65 -15.24 16.58
C ARG A 77 -3.12 -14.91 16.39
N ALA A 78 -3.57 -13.80 16.96
CA ALA A 78 -4.96 -13.34 16.82
C ALA A 78 -5.30 -12.96 15.37
N SER A 79 -4.35 -12.38 14.65
CA SER A 79 -4.52 -11.97 13.25
C SER A 79 -4.56 -13.18 12.30
N VAL A 80 -3.64 -14.14 12.47
CA VAL A 80 -3.58 -15.38 11.69
C VAL A 80 -4.80 -16.26 11.99
N HIS A 81 -5.13 -16.46 13.27
CA HIS A 81 -6.35 -17.20 13.66
C HIS A 81 -7.60 -16.58 13.03
N SER A 82 -7.74 -15.24 13.10
CA SER A 82 -8.86 -14.53 12.45
C SER A 82 -8.89 -14.74 10.94
N MET A 83 -7.73 -14.77 10.27
CA MET A 83 -7.64 -14.97 8.82
C MET A 83 -8.03 -16.39 8.42
N ILE A 84 -7.54 -17.41 9.15
CA ILE A 84 -7.81 -18.83 8.90
C ILE A 84 -9.28 -19.16 9.17
N VAL A 85 -9.79 -18.87 10.38
CA VAL A 85 -11.16 -19.22 10.80
C VAL A 85 -12.21 -18.56 9.89
N ARG A 86 -11.99 -17.29 9.52
CA ARG A 86 -12.92 -16.56 8.63
C ARG A 86 -12.63 -16.79 7.14
N LYS A 87 -11.62 -17.59 6.80
CA LYS A 87 -11.19 -17.90 5.43
C LYS A 87 -10.87 -16.66 4.58
N VAL A 88 -10.39 -15.59 5.20
CA VAL A 88 -10.09 -14.31 4.51
C VAL A 88 -8.94 -14.55 3.53
N PRO A 89 -9.13 -14.35 2.21
CA PRO A 89 -8.08 -14.57 1.23
C PRO A 89 -7.01 -13.48 1.32
N VAL A 90 -5.76 -13.89 1.53
CA VAL A 90 -4.58 -13.01 1.42
C VAL A 90 -3.55 -13.71 0.55
N SER A 91 -3.11 -13.04 -0.52
CA SER A 91 -2.14 -13.61 -1.46
C SER A 91 -0.83 -13.97 -0.74
N GLY A 92 -0.34 -15.19 -0.98
CA GLY A 92 0.87 -15.72 -0.34
C GLY A 92 0.68 -16.39 1.02
N PHE A 93 -0.56 -16.49 1.54
CA PHE A 93 -0.86 -17.20 2.78
C PHE A 93 -1.72 -18.44 2.53
N ASP A 94 -1.27 -19.60 3.03
CA ASP A 94 -2.11 -20.80 3.10
C ASP A 94 -3.10 -20.67 4.27
N ARG A 95 -4.35 -21.05 4.02
CA ARG A 95 -5.47 -20.95 4.96
C ARG A 95 -5.92 -22.31 5.47
N ASN A 96 -5.30 -23.39 5.00
CA ASN A 96 -5.61 -24.76 5.44
C ASN A 96 -4.66 -25.26 6.52
N ASP A 97 -3.79 -24.38 7.03
CA ASP A 97 -2.87 -24.72 8.10
C ASP A 97 -3.65 -25.06 9.38
N LYS A 98 -3.61 -26.34 9.74
CA LYS A 98 -4.37 -26.90 10.86
C LYS A 98 -3.71 -26.66 12.19
N GLU A 99 -2.41 -26.35 12.23
CA GLU A 99 -1.65 -26.12 13.48
C GLU A 99 -2.16 -24.90 14.26
N VAL A 100 -2.92 -24.01 13.62
CA VAL A 100 -3.47 -22.79 14.24
C VAL A 100 -4.90 -22.98 14.79
N LEU A 101 -5.52 -24.14 14.52
CA LEU A 101 -6.89 -24.47 14.93
C LEU A 101 -6.95 -25.34 16.19
N ASP A 102 -5.82 -25.93 16.59
CA ASP A 102 -5.64 -26.72 17.82
C ASP A 102 -5.10 -25.83 18.97
#